data_AF-A0A7V5J142-F1
#
_entry.id   AF-A0A7V5J142-F1
#
_cell.length_a   1.000
_cell.length_b   1.000
_cell.length_c   1.000
_cell.angle_alpha   90.00
_cell.angle_beta   90.00
_cell.angle_gamma   90.00
#
_symmetry.space_group_name_H-M   'P 1'
#
loop_
_entity.id
_entity.type
_entity.pdbx_description
1 polymer ?
#
loop_
_entity_poly.entity_id
_entity_poly.type
_entity_poly.pdbx_seq_one_letter_code
_entity_poly.pdbx_strand_id
1 'polypeptide(L)'
;MSRLIKPIEYAKEQNISRQAVYAKIKKGLLHSKTVDGKIYVVLNEGETPPTPKPNTSSPAPHMVDAQDLLASKDETISVLKESIKDLKETNTEINTTLRGEIELLKQVFAELRTLYV
;
A
#
# COMPACT_ATOMS: atom_id res chain seq x y z
N MET A 1 -20.85 -15.49 -21.66
CA MET A 1 -20.33 -14.11 -21.65
C MET A 1 -19.32 -14.00 -20.52
N SER A 2 -18.06 -13.62 -20.79
CA SER A 2 -17.04 -13.53 -19.74
C SER A 2 -17.18 -12.23 -18.96
N ARG A 3 -17.31 -12.31 -17.63
CA ARG A 3 -17.34 -11.12 -16.75
C ARG A 3 -15.92 -10.79 -16.30
N LEU A 4 -15.49 -9.54 -16.51
CA LEU A 4 -14.25 -9.00 -15.98
C LEU A 4 -14.56 -8.31 -14.64
N ILE A 5 -14.07 -8.87 -13.54
CA ILE A 5 -14.27 -8.30 -12.20
C ILE A 5 -12.93 -7.80 -11.66
N LYS A 6 -12.95 -6.69 -10.91
CA LYS A 6 -11.74 -6.20 -10.25
C LYS A 6 -11.33 -7.18 -9.14
N PRO A 7 -10.02 -7.42 -8.90
CA PRO A 7 -9.55 -8.31 -7.84
C PRO A 7 -10.10 -7.99 -6.44
N ILE A 8 -10.46 -6.72 -6.19
CA ILE A 8 -11.07 -6.26 -4.93
C ILE A 8 -12.52 -6.74 -4.79
N GLU A 9 -13.29 -6.69 -5.88
CA GLU A 9 -14.68 -7.13 -5.92
C GLU A 9 -14.74 -8.66 -5.84
N TYR A 10 -13.86 -9.34 -6.58
CA TYR A 10 -13.70 -10.79 -6.50
C TYR A 10 -13.31 -11.29 -5.10
N ALA A 11 -12.43 -10.54 -4.42
CA ALA A 11 -12.05 -10.82 -3.02
C ALA A 11 -13.26 -10.77 -2.07
N LYS A 12 -14.15 -9.78 -2.25
CA LYS A 12 -15.36 -9.61 -1.43
C LYS A 12 -16.38 -10.71 -1.69
N GLU A 13 -16.63 -11.07 -2.95
CA GLU A 13 -17.57 -12.14 -3.29
C GLU A 13 -17.14 -13.51 -2.76
N GLN A 14 -15.83 -13.79 -2.79
CA GLN A 14 -15.26 -15.07 -2.39
C GLN A 14 -14.79 -15.11 -0.93
N ASN A 15 -15.03 -14.06 -0.13
CA ASN A 15 -14.57 -13.93 1.27
C ASN A 15 -13.07 -14.25 1.46
N ILE A 16 -12.23 -13.84 0.51
CA ILE A 16 -10.77 -14.04 0.54
C ILE A 16 -10.05 -12.69 0.55
N SER A 17 -8.87 -12.62 1.16
CA SER A 17 -8.10 -11.37 1.19
C SER A 17 -7.68 -10.95 -0.23
N ARG A 18 -7.62 -9.63 -0.47
CA ARG A 18 -7.12 -9.06 -1.75
C ARG A 18 -5.75 -9.63 -2.14
N GLN A 19 -4.89 -9.87 -1.14
CA GLN A 19 -3.56 -10.45 -1.34
C GLN A 19 -3.62 -11.92 -1.77
N ALA A 20 -4.55 -12.70 -1.21
CA ALA A 20 -4.76 -14.08 -1.64
C ALA A 20 -5.23 -14.15 -3.10
N VAL A 21 -6.05 -13.20 -3.56
CA VAL A 21 -6.44 -13.10 -4.98
C VAL A 21 -5.23 -12.83 -5.88
N TYR A 22 -4.38 -11.86 -5.55
CA TYR A 22 -3.16 -11.61 -6.33
C TYR A 22 -2.18 -12.78 -6.30
N ALA A 23 -2.05 -13.45 -5.16
CA ALA A 23 -1.22 -14.65 -5.04
C ALA A 23 -1.74 -15.79 -5.92
N LYS A 24 -3.07 -16.02 -5.96
CA LYS A 24 -3.71 -17.01 -6.82
C LYS A 24 -3.57 -16.67 -8.31
N ILE A 25 -3.65 -15.39 -8.67
CA ILE A 25 -3.37 -14.91 -10.03
C ILE A 25 -1.91 -15.18 -10.40
N LYS A 26 -0.95 -14.81 -9.53
CA LYS A 26 0.49 -15.02 -9.76
C LYS A 26 0.86 -16.50 -9.86
N LYS A 27 0.17 -17.37 -9.12
CA LYS A 27 0.34 -18.84 -9.17
C LYS A 27 -0.33 -19.49 -10.39
N GLY A 28 -1.10 -18.74 -11.19
CA GLY A 28 -1.81 -19.27 -12.36
C GLY A 28 -3.08 -20.07 -12.03
N LEU A 29 -3.58 -19.98 -10.79
CA LEU A 29 -4.84 -20.65 -10.37
C LEU A 29 -6.09 -19.84 -10.74
N LEU A 30 -5.93 -18.53 -10.99
CA LEU A 30 -7.01 -17.65 -11.43
C LEU A 30 -6.66 -17.04 -12.79
N HIS A 31 -7.56 -17.16 -13.75
CA HIS A 31 -7.41 -16.50 -15.04
C HIS A 31 -7.57 -14.99 -14.85
N SER A 32 -6.49 -14.26 -15.07
CA SER A 32 -6.50 -12.79 -15.07
C SER A 32 -6.18 -12.24 -16.44
N LYS A 33 -6.85 -11.15 -16.82
CA LYS A 33 -6.52 -10.37 -18.01
C LYS A 33 -6.06 -8.99 -17.59
N THR A 34 -4.91 -8.56 -18.13
CA THR A 34 -4.43 -7.19 -17.97
C THR A 34 -5.04 -6.34 -19.08
N VAL A 35 -5.85 -5.35 -18.71
CA VAL A 35 -6.41 -4.36 -19.63
C VAL A 35 -6.04 -2.99 -19.08
N ASP A 36 -5.39 -2.15 -19.89
CA ASP A 36 -4.93 -0.80 -19.52
C ASP A 36 -4.07 -0.74 -18.24
N GLY A 37 -3.15 -1.70 -18.09
CA GLY A 37 -2.26 -1.79 -16.91
C GLY A 37 -2.96 -2.20 -15.60
N LYS A 38 -4.26 -2.52 -15.64
CA LYS A 38 -5.03 -3.01 -14.50
C LYS A 38 -5.38 -4.49 -14.68
N ILE A 39 -5.21 -5.26 -13.61
CA ILE A 39 -5.47 -6.71 -13.58
C ILE A 39 -6.95 -6.94 -13.30
N TYR A 40 -7.64 -7.71 -14.14
CA TYR A 40 -9.03 -8.13 -13.96
C TYR A 40 -9.10 -9.65 -13.88
N VAL A 41 -9.95 -10.18 -12.99
CA VAL A 41 -10.24 -11.62 -12.89
C VAL A 41 -11.34 -11.95 -13.90
N VAL A 42 -11.09 -12.93 -14.78
CA VAL A 42 -12.03 -13.39 -15.80
C VAL A 42 -12.83 -14.55 -15.23
N LEU A 43 -14.13 -14.34 -15.02
CA LEU A 43 -15.07 -15.39 -14.64
C LEU A 43 -15.76 -15.93 -15.90
N ASN A 44 -15.44 -17.17 -16.27
CA ASN A 44 -16.18 -17.94 -17.26
C ASN A 44 -17.17 -18.85 -16.52
N GLU A 45 -18.47 -18.63 -16.66
CA GLU A 45 -19.53 -19.46 -16.04
C GLU A 45 -19.72 -20.83 -16.73
N GLY A 46 -18.66 -21.50 -17.21
CA GLY A 46 -18.90 -22.75 -17.95
C GLY A 46 -17.73 -23.55 -18.48
N GLU A 47 -16.53 -23.49 -17.92
CA GLU A 47 -15.47 -24.42 -18.36
C GLU A 47 -14.80 -25.12 -17.18
N THR A 48 -14.74 -26.44 -17.36
CA THR A 48 -14.07 -27.47 -16.58
C THR A 48 -12.65 -27.07 -16.14
N PRO A 49 -12.16 -27.61 -15.01
CA PRO A 49 -10.84 -27.29 -14.50
C PRO A 49 -9.77 -27.61 -15.56
N PRO A 50 -8.91 -26.65 -15.95
CA PRO A 50 -7.81 -26.96 -16.82
C PRO A 50 -6.84 -27.89 -16.10
N THR A 51 -6.58 -29.02 -16.74
CA THR A 51 -5.63 -30.05 -16.35
C THR A 51 -4.26 -29.42 -16.08
N PRO A 52 -3.62 -29.68 -14.92
CA PRO A 52 -2.30 -29.13 -14.64
C PRO A 52 -1.27 -29.75 -15.60
N LYS A 53 -0.61 -28.90 -16.39
CA LYS A 53 0.58 -29.28 -17.16
C LYS A 53 1.69 -29.67 -16.17
N PRO A 54 2.35 -30.83 -16.32
CA PRO A 54 3.44 -31.23 -15.44
C PRO A 54 4.72 -30.52 -15.91
N ASN A 55 5.01 -29.35 -15.35
CA ASN A 55 6.35 -28.79 -15.45
C ASN A 55 7.18 -29.30 -14.27
N THR A 56 8.11 -30.16 -14.65
CA THR A 56 9.22 -30.75 -13.92
C THR A 56 10.03 -29.70 -13.14
N SER A 57 10.61 -30.15 -12.02
CA SER A 57 11.54 -29.45 -11.12
C SER A 57 10.99 -28.24 -10.34
N SER A 58 10.21 -28.54 -9.31
CA SER A 58 10.15 -27.71 -8.10
C SER A 58 11.47 -27.84 -7.32
N PRO A 59 12.23 -26.76 -7.03
CA PRO A 59 12.88 -26.70 -5.73
C PRO A 59 11.75 -26.65 -4.69
N ALA A 60 11.91 -27.40 -3.60
CA ALA A 60 10.95 -27.48 -2.51
C ALA A 60 10.36 -26.10 -2.18
N PRO A 61 9.07 -26.00 -1.79
CA PRO A 61 8.55 -24.76 -1.27
C PRO A 61 9.38 -24.44 -0.03
N HIS A 62 10.27 -23.45 -0.13
CA HIS A 62 10.85 -22.84 1.05
C HIS A 62 9.67 -22.43 1.91
N MET A 63 9.42 -23.20 2.97
CA MET A 63 8.67 -22.78 4.12
C MET A 63 9.47 -21.60 4.68
N VAL A 64 9.26 -20.41 4.11
CA VAL A 64 9.62 -19.17 4.77
C VAL A 64 8.83 -19.23 6.06
N ASP A 65 9.55 -19.36 7.17
CA ASP A 65 8.92 -19.54 8.47
C ASP A 65 7.93 -18.39 8.65
N ALA A 66 6.65 -18.72 8.80
CA ALA A 66 5.60 -17.71 8.86
C ALA A 66 5.87 -16.72 10.01
N GLN A 67 6.57 -17.19 11.04
CA GLN A 67 7.11 -16.44 12.16
C GLN A 67 8.10 -15.36 11.71
N ASP A 68 9.08 -15.70 10.88
CA ASP A 68 10.09 -14.75 10.39
C ASP A 68 9.45 -13.67 9.50
N LEU A 69 8.49 -14.07 8.66
CA LEU A 69 7.73 -13.12 7.84
C LEU A 69 6.89 -12.15 8.69
N LEU A 70 6.30 -12.64 9.78
CA LEU A 70 5.58 -11.80 10.73
C LEU A 70 6.53 -10.85 11.46
N ALA A 71 7.68 -11.34 11.92
CA ALA A 71 8.69 -10.54 12.60
C ALA A 71 9.21 -9.40 11.71
N SER A 72 9.57 -9.67 10.46
CA SER A 72 10.01 -8.60 9.53
C SER A 72 8.92 -7.57 9.24
N LYS A 73 7.64 -7.98 9.25
CA LYS A 73 6.51 -7.05 9.09
C LYS A 73 6.30 -6.18 10.31
N ASP A 74 6.42 -6.75 11.51
CA ASP A 74 6.32 -6.00 12.76
C ASP A 74 7.46 -4.99 12.92
N GLU A 75 8.67 -5.37 12.50
CA GLU A 75 9.81 -4.45 12.40
C GLU A 75 9.51 -3.30 11.43
N THR A 76 8.99 -3.62 10.23
CA THR A 76 8.59 -2.59 9.26
C THR A 76 7.52 -1.65 9.84
N ILE A 77 6.52 -2.19 10.56
CA ILE A 77 5.49 -1.40 11.23
C ILE A 77 6.11 -0.49 12.29
N SER A 78 7.10 -0.98 13.04
CA SER A 78 7.81 -0.20 14.04
C SER A 78 8.55 0.98 13.42
N VAL A 79 9.33 0.73 12.36
CA VAL A 79 10.05 1.78 11.61
C VAL A 79 9.09 2.82 11.04
N LEU A 80 7.95 2.38 10.47
CA LEU A 80 6.93 3.30 9.96
C LEU A 80 6.30 4.15 11.07
N LYS A 81 6.06 3.58 12.25
CA LYS A 81 5.54 4.33 13.40
C LYS A 81 6.52 5.39 13.88
N GLU A 82 7.80 5.04 13.96
CA GLU A 82 8.88 5.96 14.32
C GLU A 82 8.98 7.10 13.30
N SER A 83 9.01 6.79 12.00
CA SER A 83 9.03 7.80 10.94
C SER A 83 7.83 8.76 11.01
N ILE A 84 6.63 8.26 11.32
CA ILE A 84 5.43 9.10 11.51
C ILE A 84 5.57 10.01 12.73
N LYS A 85 6.18 9.52 13.82
CA LYS A 85 6.43 10.32 15.02
C LYS A 85 7.39 11.46 14.69
N ASP A 86 8.50 11.16 14.02
CA ASP A 86 9.51 12.15 13.63
C ASP A 86 8.90 13.20 12.69
N LEU A 87 8.14 12.77 11.68
CA LEU A 87 7.42 13.66 10.78
C LEU A 87 6.48 14.63 11.52
N LYS A 88 5.79 14.16 12.55
CA LYS A 88 4.90 15.00 13.37
C LYS A 88 5.69 15.99 14.22
N GLU A 89 6.80 15.56 14.79
CA GLU A 89 7.69 16.39 15.60
C GLU A 89 8.30 17.51 14.74
N THR A 90 8.90 17.17 13.60
CA THR A 90 9.43 18.13 12.62
C THR A 90 8.35 19.11 12.14
N ASN A 91 7.13 18.64 11.86
CA ASN A 91 6.05 19.54 11.43
C ASN A 91 5.64 20.52 12.54
N THR A 92 5.66 20.07 13.79
CA THR A 92 5.37 20.92 14.95
C THR A 92 6.46 21.97 15.15
N GLU A 93 7.72 21.59 15.05
CA GLU A 93 8.87 22.50 15.12
C GLU A 93 8.81 23.55 14.01
N ILE A 94 8.63 23.13 12.75
CA ILE A 94 8.50 24.05 11.60
C ILE A 94 7.37 25.05 11.82
N ASN A 95 6.19 24.60 12.23
CA ASN A 95 5.07 25.50 12.49
C ASN A 95 5.35 26.48 13.62
N THR A 96 6.06 26.05 14.66
CA THR A 96 6.41 26.89 15.80
C THR A 96 7.40 27.97 15.38
N THR A 97 8.43 27.60 14.61
CA THR A 97 9.40 28.55 14.06
C THR A 97 8.75 29.56 13.12
N LEU A 98 7.93 29.10 12.17
CA LEU A 98 7.23 29.99 11.23
C LEU A 98 6.30 30.97 11.96
N ARG A 99 5.62 30.53 13.03
CA ARG A 99 4.82 31.45 13.87
C ARG A 99 5.69 32.51 14.54
N GLY A 100 6.84 32.11 15.09
CA GLY A 100 7.81 33.03 15.68
C GLY A 100 8.33 34.06 14.66
N GLU A 101 8.67 33.63 13.45
CA GLU A 101 9.08 34.52 12.36
C GLU A 101 7.98 35.52 11.97
N ILE A 102 6.72 35.07 11.90
CA ILE A 102 5.58 35.95 11.62
C ILE A 102 5.40 36.99 12.75
N GLU A 103 5.56 36.59 14.01
CA GLU A 103 5.49 37.52 15.14
C GLU A 103 6.61 38.55 15.12
N LEU A 104 7.84 38.13 14.85
CA LEU A 104 8.98 39.04 14.69
C LEU A 104 8.72 40.03 13.56
N LEU A 105 8.22 39.55 12.41
CA LEU A 105 7.90 40.41 11.28
C LEU A 105 6.83 41.45 11.64
N LYS A 106 5.78 41.04 12.37
CA LYS A 106 4.75 41.96 12.87
C LYS A 106 5.31 43.02 13.80
N GLN A 107 6.24 42.65 14.70
CA GLN A 107 6.92 43.60 15.59
C GLN A 107 7.74 44.61 14.79
N VAL A 108 8.56 44.15 13.85
CA VAL A 108 9.35 45.02 12.97
C VAL A 108 8.45 45.98 12.18
N PHE A 109 7.32 45.49 11.63
CA PHE A 109 6.36 46.37 10.94
C PHE A 109 5.72 47.40 11.87
N ALA A 110 5.41 47.03 13.12
CA ALA A 110 4.88 47.97 14.10
C ALA A 110 5.91 49.05 14.44
N GLU A 111 7.16 48.69 14.68
CA GLU A 111 8.27 49.61 14.96
C GLU A 111 8.54 50.56 13.79
N LEU A 112 8.58 50.04 12.55
CA LEU A 112 8.71 50.85 11.34
C LEU A 112 7.54 51.82 11.18
N ARG A 113 6.31 51.40 11.49
CA ARG A 113 5.14 52.29 11.44
C ARG A 113 5.27 53.43 12.44
N THR A 114 5.76 53.18 13.65
CA THR A 114 6.03 54.24 14.64
C THR A 114 7.17 55.18 14.27
N LEU A 115 8.10 54.77 13.41
CA LEU A 115 9.20 55.63 12.93
C LEU A 115 8.77 56.58 11.78
N TYR A 116 7.72 56.21 11.04
CA TYR A 116 7.26 56.94 9.85
C TYR A 116 5.96 57.73 10.06
N VAL A 117 5.32 57.62 11.23
CA VAL A 117 4.15 58.42 11.67
C VAL A 117 4.59 59.35 12.78
#